data_AF-A0A510J900-F1
#
_entry.id   AF-A0A510J900-F1
#
_cell.length_a   1.000
_cell.length_b   1.000
_cell.length_c   1.000
_cell.angle_alpha   90.00
_cell.angle_beta   90.00
_cell.angle_gamma   90.00
#
_symmetry.space_group_name_H-M   'P 1'
#
loop_
_entity.id
_entity.type
_entity.pdbx_description
1 polymer ?
#
loop_
_entity_poly.entity_id
_entity_poly.type
_entity_poly.pdbx_seq_one_letter_code
_entity_poly.pdbx_strand_id
1 'polypeptide(L)'
;MDMKNNLLKIKNYVFLFTFAFLISCSSVGKRTVPESEVLSKDGVVQIGIQGVEKKFGETVNSENVGVYKRGYNNWKIILYGKNNFYLVFVTEDGKIVSVEQGSY
;
A
#
# COMPACT_ATOMS: atom_id res chain seq x y z
N MET A 1 10.02 31.96 53.75
CA MET A 1 9.36 31.86 52.43
C MET A 1 9.56 30.44 51.93
N ASP A 2 8.46 29.70 51.84
CA ASP A 2 8.39 28.24 52.01
C ASP A 2 9.07 27.44 50.88
N MET A 3 10.17 26.76 51.20
CA MET A 3 10.92 25.88 50.29
C MET A 3 10.04 24.74 49.73
N LYS A 4 9.05 24.31 50.52
CA LYS A 4 8.06 23.30 50.14
C LYS A 4 7.14 23.74 49.01
N ASN A 5 6.78 25.03 48.95
CA ASN A 5 5.90 25.56 47.90
C ASN A 5 6.61 25.64 46.53
N ASN A 6 7.92 25.90 46.52
CA ASN A 6 8.71 25.90 45.29
C ASN A 6 8.92 24.47 44.76
N LEU A 7 9.13 23.48 45.64
CA LEU A 7 9.20 22.06 45.29
C LEU A 7 7.89 21.52 44.69
N LEU A 8 6.75 21.92 45.26
CA LEU A 8 5.41 21.60 44.73
C LEU A 8 5.17 22.23 43.36
N LYS A 9 5.59 23.48 43.14
CA LYS A 9 5.52 24.13 41.83
C LYS A 9 6.37 23.42 40.78
N ILE A 10 7.62 23.08 41.11
CA ILE A 10 8.53 22.37 40.21
C ILE A 10 7.95 20.99 39.84
N LYS A 11 7.43 20.25 40.82
CA LYS A 11 6.78 18.95 40.56
C LYS A 11 5.58 19.07 39.63
N ASN A 12 4.75 20.11 39.79
CA ASN A 12 3.62 20.36 38.91
C ASN A 12 4.05 20.75 37.48
N TYR A 13 5.11 21.55 37.33
CA TYR A 13 5.66 21.88 36.01
C TYR A 13 6.26 20.67 35.30
N VAL A 14 7.00 19.82 36.02
CA VAL A 14 7.55 18.57 35.48
C VAL A 14 6.43 17.63 35.02
N PHE A 15 5.37 17.48 35.83
CA PHE A 15 4.21 16.66 35.48
C PHE A 15 3.50 17.18 34.22
N LEU A 16 3.28 18.49 34.12
CA LEU A 16 2.64 19.11 32.95
C LEU A 16 3.47 18.91 31.67
N PHE A 17 4.79 19.04 31.77
CA PHE A 17 5.70 18.84 30.64
C PHE A 17 5.71 17.37 30.19
N THR A 18 5.72 16.42 31.12
CA THR A 18 5.63 14.98 30.77
C THR A 18 4.31 14.63 30.08
N PHE A 19 3.19 15.28 30.46
CA PHE A 19 1.90 15.02 29.82
C PHE A 19 1.86 15.60 28.39
N ALA A 20 2.49 16.75 28.16
CA ALA A 20 2.57 17.37 26.82
C ALA A 20 3.38 16.53 25.82
N PHE A 21 4.44 15.84 26.26
CA PHE A 21 5.23 14.96 25.40
C PHE A 21 4.49 13.68 25.00
N LEU A 22 3.59 13.16 25.85
CA LEU A 22 2.84 11.95 25.58
C LEU A 22 1.76 12.13 24.48
N ILE A 23 1.33 13.36 24.21
CA ILE A 23 0.28 13.65 23.21
C ILE A 23 0.87 13.83 21.79
N SER A 24 2.20 13.87 21.64
CA SER A 24 2.84 14.27 20.37
C SER A 24 3.04 13.15 19.33
N CYS A 25 2.75 11.88 19.63
CA CYS A 25 3.13 10.78 18.74
C CYS A 25 2.03 10.31 17.76
N SER A 26 0.87 10.95 17.73
CA SER A 26 -0.23 10.56 16.82
C SER A 26 -0.22 11.32 15.48
N SER A 27 0.94 11.73 14.98
CA SER A 27 1.03 12.26 13.62
C SER A 27 1.00 11.10 12.62
N VAL A 28 -0.20 10.70 12.21
CA VAL A 28 -0.38 9.84 11.04
C VAL A 28 -0.12 10.70 9.82
N GLY A 29 1.13 10.74 9.37
CA GLY A 29 1.51 11.45 8.15
C GLY A 29 0.63 10.98 7.00
N LYS A 30 -0.30 11.83 6.54
CA LYS A 30 -1.01 11.60 5.29
C LYS A 30 0.01 11.78 4.18
N ARG A 31 0.46 10.68 3.58
CA ARG A 31 1.26 10.74 2.36
C ARG A 31 0.33 11.26 1.28
N THR A 32 0.49 12.53 0.92
CA THR A 32 -0.10 13.10 -0.29
C THR A 32 0.60 12.43 -1.46
N VAL A 33 0.07 11.29 -1.90
CA VAL A 33 0.38 10.77 -3.23
C VAL A 33 -0.25 11.77 -4.19
N PRO A 34 0.51 12.41 -5.10
CA PRO A 34 -0.09 13.27 -6.11
C PRO A 34 -1.20 12.48 -6.81
N GLU A 35 -2.38 13.08 -7.00
CA GLU A 35 -3.58 12.42 -7.57
C GLU A 35 -3.36 11.79 -8.96
N SER A 36 -2.16 11.92 -9.55
CA SER A 36 -1.91 11.77 -10.99
C SER A 36 -1.16 10.51 -11.44
N GLU A 37 -0.86 9.51 -10.60
CA GLU A 37 -0.13 8.32 -11.10
C GLU A 37 -0.65 6.97 -10.60
N VAL A 38 -1.71 6.93 -9.78
CA VAL A 38 -2.28 5.64 -9.36
C VAL A 38 -3.26 5.16 -10.41
N LEU A 39 -2.88 4.13 -11.15
CA LEU A 39 -3.76 3.54 -12.16
C LEU A 39 -5.03 2.95 -11.53
N SER A 40 -6.13 3.05 -12.28
CA SER A 40 -7.38 2.39 -11.94
C SER A 40 -7.22 0.88 -11.96
N LYS A 41 -8.08 0.17 -11.23
CA LYS A 41 -8.14 -1.30 -11.24
C LYS A 41 -8.18 -1.84 -12.67
N ASP A 42 -9.04 -1.27 -13.52
CA ASP A 42 -9.22 -1.73 -14.90
C ASP A 42 -7.96 -1.48 -15.75
N GLY A 43 -7.29 -0.34 -15.56
CA GLY A 43 -6.01 -0.05 -16.23
C GLY A 43 -4.94 -1.08 -15.87
N VAL A 44 -4.84 -1.43 -14.58
CA VAL A 44 -3.90 -2.43 -14.10
C VAL A 44 -4.23 -3.82 -14.64
N VAL A 45 -5.51 -4.21 -14.73
CA VAL A 45 -5.93 -5.48 -15.34
C VAL A 45 -5.54 -5.55 -16.81
N GLN A 46 -5.77 -4.49 -17.59
CA GLN A 46 -5.39 -4.45 -19.00
C GLN A 46 -3.88 -4.61 -19.21
N ILE A 47 -3.07 -3.95 -18.38
CA ILE A 47 -1.61 -4.12 -18.37
C ILE A 47 -1.26 -5.59 -18.05
N GLY A 48 -1.96 -6.20 -17.10
CA GLY A 48 -1.79 -7.61 -16.76
C GLY A 48 -2.04 -8.54 -17.95
N ILE A 49 -3.15 -8.36 -18.65
CA ILE A 49 -3.54 -9.16 -19.82
C ILE A 49 -2.48 -9.04 -20.91
N GLN A 50 -2.07 -7.81 -21.24
CA GLN A 50 -1.00 -7.56 -22.22
C GLN A 50 0.33 -8.19 -21.81
N GLY A 51 0.64 -8.20 -20.51
CA GLY A 51 1.84 -8.83 -19.96
C GLY A 51 1.86 -10.35 -20.16
N VAL A 52 0.72 -11.01 -19.94
CA VAL A 52 0.56 -12.45 -20.17
C VAL A 52 0.63 -12.77 -21.66
N GLU A 53 -0.10 -12.05 -22.49
CA GLU A 53 -0.11 -12.24 -23.94
C GLU A 53 1.30 -12.08 -24.53
N LYS A 54 2.03 -11.03 -24.11
CA LYS A 54 3.40 -10.78 -24.59
C LYS A 54 4.39 -11.88 -24.16
N LYS A 55 4.25 -12.44 -22.96
CA LYS A 55 5.21 -13.41 -22.41
C LYS A 55 4.90 -14.85 -22.83
N PHE A 56 3.63 -15.22 -22.88
CA PHE A 56 3.19 -16.60 -23.06
C PHE A 56 2.39 -16.82 -24.34
N GLY A 57 2.00 -15.76 -25.06
CA GLY A 57 1.17 -15.87 -26.27
C GLY A 57 -0.26 -16.32 -26.01
N GLU A 58 -0.73 -16.26 -24.76
CA GLU A 58 -2.09 -16.65 -24.38
C GLU A 58 -2.95 -15.40 -24.12
N THR A 59 -4.08 -15.31 -24.81
CA THR A 59 -5.09 -14.28 -24.56
C THR A 59 -6.02 -14.76 -23.43
N VAL A 60 -6.03 -14.02 -22.33
CA VAL A 60 -6.84 -14.31 -21.13
C VAL A 60 -7.99 -13.31 -20.99
N ASN A 61 -9.16 -13.77 -20.54
CA ASN A 61 -10.36 -12.93 -20.43
C ASN A 61 -10.33 -12.10 -19.12
N SER A 62 -10.81 -10.86 -19.18
CA SER A 62 -11.00 -9.97 -18.03
C SER A 62 -12.21 -10.32 -17.14
N GLU A 63 -13.06 -11.26 -17.52
CA GLU A 63 -14.27 -11.64 -16.78
C GLU A 63 -13.97 -12.27 -15.41
N ASN A 64 -12.93 -13.11 -15.33
CA ASN A 64 -12.52 -13.76 -14.09
C ASN A 64 -11.10 -13.28 -13.75
N VAL A 65 -10.99 -12.22 -12.95
CA VAL A 65 -9.69 -11.66 -12.55
C VAL A 65 -9.66 -11.45 -11.05
N GLY A 66 -8.68 -12.08 -10.39
CA GLY A 66 -8.34 -11.77 -9.02
C GLY A 66 -7.49 -10.51 -8.98
N VAL A 67 -7.92 -9.47 -8.26
CA VAL A 67 -7.10 -8.27 -8.05
C VAL A 67 -6.88 -8.06 -6.57
N TYR A 68 -5.61 -8.01 -6.17
CA TYR A 68 -5.20 -7.82 -4.79
C TYR A 68 -4.23 -6.64 -4.67
N LYS A 69 -4.51 -5.74 -3.72
CA LYS A 69 -3.64 -4.63 -3.36
C LYS A 69 -3.53 -4.56 -1.84
N ARG A 70 -2.29 -4.60 -1.32
CA ARG A 70 -2.01 -4.51 0.12
C ARG A 70 -1.24 -3.23 0.44
N GLY A 71 -1.95 -2.19 0.86
CA GLY A 71 -1.36 -0.87 1.13
C GLY A 71 -0.67 -0.30 -0.11
N TYR A 72 0.55 0.20 0.08
CA TYR A 72 1.39 0.80 -0.97
C TYR A 72 2.25 -0.21 -1.75
N ASN A 73 1.93 -1.51 -1.67
CA ASN A 73 2.63 -2.52 -2.45
C ASN A 73 2.10 -2.57 -3.88
N ASN A 74 2.88 -3.23 -4.74
CA ASN A 74 2.48 -3.58 -6.10
C ASN A 74 1.12 -4.30 -6.10
N TRP A 75 0.33 -4.01 -7.12
CA TRP A 75 -0.84 -4.78 -7.49
C TRP A 75 -0.43 -6.21 -7.81
N LYS A 76 -1.18 -7.18 -7.29
CA LYS A 76 -1.11 -8.57 -7.69
C LYS A 76 -2.39 -8.90 -8.46
N ILE A 77 -2.24 -9.26 -9.72
CA ILE A 77 -3.32 -9.64 -10.62
C ILE A 77 -3.23 -11.15 -10.83
N ILE A 78 -4.36 -11.83 -10.75
CA ILE A 78 -4.49 -13.26 -11.01
C ILE A 78 -5.37 -13.40 -12.25
N LEU A 79 -4.80 -13.88 -13.33
CA LEU A 79 -5.47 -14.08 -14.61
C LEU A 79 -5.62 -15.58 -14.87
N TYR A 80 -6.82 -16.03 -15.22
CA TYR A 80 -7.11 -17.44 -15.44
C TYR A 80 -7.06 -17.76 -16.93
N GLY A 81 -6.10 -18.60 -17.30
CA GLY A 81 -5.97 -19.19 -18.63
C GLY A 81 -6.66 -20.55 -18.71
N LYS A 82 -6.54 -21.20 -19.87
CA LYS A 82 -7.24 -22.47 -20.14
C LYS A 82 -6.76 -23.62 -19.24
N ASN A 83 -5.44 -23.75 -19.08
CA ASN A 83 -4.81 -24.85 -18.34
C ASN A 83 -3.97 -24.37 -17.14
N ASN A 84 -3.76 -23.06 -17.02
CA ASN A 84 -2.87 -22.45 -16.05
C ASN A 84 -3.50 -21.15 -15.52
N PHE A 85 -2.94 -20.62 -14.45
CA PHE A 85 -3.19 -19.24 -14.03
C PHE A 85 -1.90 -18.43 -14.06
N TYR A 86 -2.04 -17.11 -14.14
CA TYR A 86 -0.92 -16.18 -14.19
C TYR A 86 -0.99 -15.21 -13.04
N LEU A 87 0.16 -14.96 -12.42
CA LEU A 87 0.33 -13.91 -11.42
C LEU A 87 1.10 -12.77 -12.06
N VAL A 88 0.47 -11.61 -12.16
CA VAL A 88 1.10 -10.40 -12.69
C VAL A 88 1.26 -9.37 -11.59
N PHE A 89 2.49 -8.93 -11.36
CA PHE A 89 2.79 -7.90 -10.38
C PHE A 89 3.01 -6.57 -11.09
N VAL A 90 2.19 -5.58 -10.76
CA VAL A 90 2.22 -4.25 -11.41
C VAL A 90 2.39 -3.18 -10.34
N THR A 91 3.31 -2.26 -10.57
CA THR A 91 3.51 -1.08 -9.72
C THR A 91 2.28 -0.14 -9.74
N GLU A 92 2.22 0.84 -8.83
CA GLU A 92 1.10 1.79 -8.82
C GLU A 92 1.02 2.64 -10.10
N ASP A 93 2.17 2.92 -10.72
CA ASP A 93 2.36 3.67 -11.97
C ASP A 93 2.26 2.79 -13.24
N GLY A 94 1.97 1.49 -13.10
CA GLY A 94 1.66 0.62 -14.25
C GLY A 94 2.83 -0.14 -14.86
N LYS A 95 4.03 -0.07 -14.28
CA LYS A 95 5.15 -0.92 -14.72
C LYS A 95 4.94 -2.35 -14.23
N ILE A 96 5.05 -3.31 -15.16
CA ILE A 96 5.07 -4.73 -14.84
C ILE A 96 6.41 -5.07 -14.17
N VAL A 97 6.34 -5.61 -12.95
CA VAL A 97 7.50 -6.07 -12.18
C VAL A 97 7.82 -7.52 -12.52
N SER A 98 6.79 -8.39 -12.53
CA SER A 98 6.94 -9.78 -12.91
C SER A 98 5.64 -10.36 -13.46
N VAL A 99 5.79 -11.41 -14.26
CA VAL A 99 4.69 -12.23 -14.79
C VAL A 99 5.09 -13.68 -14.55
N GLU A 100 4.34 -14.38 -13.71
CA GLU A 100 4.60 -15.75 -13.28
C GLU A 100 3.44 -16.66 -13.72
N GLN A 101 3.74 -17.92 -14.00
CA GLN A 101 2.75 -18.94 -14.37
C GLN A 101 2.63 -19.95 -13.23
N GLY A 102 1.40 -20.27 -12.85
CA GLY A 102 1.06 -21.36 -11.95
C GLY A 102 0.13 -22.36 -12.63
N SER A 103 0.10 -23.57 -12.09
CA SER A 103 -0.82 -24.64 -12.50
C SER A 103 -1.96 -24.76 -11.50
N TYR A 104 -3.16 -25.11 -11.97
CA TYR A 104 -4.31 -25.42 -11.11
C TYR A 104 -4.03 -26.57 -10.13
#